data_AF-A0A484WE67-F1
#
_entry.id   AF-A0A484WE67-F1
#
_cell.length_a   1.000
_cell.length_b   1.000
_cell.length_c   1.000
_cell.angle_alpha   90.00
_cell.angle_beta   90.00
_cell.angle_gamma   90.00
#
_symmetry.space_group_name_H-M   'P 1'
#
loop_
_entity.id
_entity.type
_entity.pdbx_description
1 polymer ?
#
loop_
_entity_poly.entity_id
_entity_poly.type
_entity_poly.pdbx_seq_one_letter_code
_entity_poly.pdbx_strand_id
1 'polypeptide(L)' 'MAQTGSGKTAAFSLPLLHNIDPDLRAPQILVLAPTRELAVQVAEAMTEFSKHMRGVNVVALYGGQRL' A
#
# COMPACT_ATOMS: atom_id res chain seq x y z
N MET A 1 20.65 7.17 2.78
CA MET A 1 19.84 6.05 2.27
C MET A 1 18.84 5.64 3.35
N ALA A 2 17.58 5.53 3.00
CA ALA A 2 16.53 5.11 3.91
C ALA A 2 16.55 3.57 4.07
N GLN A 3 17.05 3.09 5.21
CA GLN A 3 17.05 1.65 5.51
C GLN A 3 15.60 1.13 5.67
N THR A 4 15.31 -0.01 5.04
CA THR A 4 14.11 -0.82 5.26
C THR A 4 13.98 -1.14 6.75
N GLY A 5 12.80 -0.92 7.35
CA GLY A 5 12.56 -1.13 8.79
C GLY A 5 12.58 0.13 9.68
N SER A 6 12.78 1.33 9.11
CA SER A 6 12.75 2.60 9.86
C SER A 6 11.35 3.21 10.06
N GLY A 7 10.28 2.41 9.94
CA GLY A 7 8.91 2.86 10.16
C GLY A 7 8.31 3.80 9.09
N LYS A 8 9.07 4.19 8.06
CA LYS A 8 8.59 5.14 7.03
C LYS A 8 7.34 4.66 6.28
N THR A 9 7.26 3.38 5.96
CA THR A 9 6.08 2.81 5.30
C THR A 9 4.85 2.96 6.18
N ALA A 10 4.95 2.62 7.47
CA ALA A 10 3.87 2.82 8.43
C ALA A 10 3.50 4.30 8.60
N ALA A 11 4.51 5.18 8.64
CA ALA A 11 4.33 6.62 8.86
C ALA A 11 3.44 7.29 7.78
N PHE A 12 3.54 6.87 6.51
CA PHE A 12 2.62 7.38 5.48
C PHE A 12 1.37 6.51 5.30
N SER A 13 1.45 5.19 5.46
CA SER A 13 0.33 4.28 5.12
C SER A 13 -0.78 4.27 6.17
N LEU A 14 -0.45 4.30 7.46
CA LEU A 14 -1.46 4.29 8.52
C LEU A 14 -2.41 5.50 8.45
N PRO A 15 -1.95 6.75 8.31
CA PRO A 15 -2.86 7.87 8.15
C PRO A 15 -3.66 7.81 6.84
N LEU A 16 -3.11 7.26 5.75
CA LEU A 16 -3.87 7.05 4.51
C LEU A 16 -4.99 6.02 4.72
N LEU A 17 -4.67 4.88 5.32
CA LEU A 17 -5.63 3.82 5.65
C LEU A 17 -6.72 4.29 6.62
N HIS A 18 -6.38 5.16 7.58
CA HIS A 18 -7.35 5.73 8.51
C HIS A 18 -8.41 6.60 7.81
N ASN A 19 -8.07 7.24 6.69
CA ASN A 19 -8.93 8.20 6.00
C ASN A 19 -9.73 7.59 4.83
N ILE A 20 -9.64 6.28 4.59
CA ILE A 20 -10.40 5.67 3.48
C ILE A 20 -11.87 5.47 3.86
N ASP A 21 -12.73 5.57 2.87
CA ASP A 21 -14.13 5.13 2.94
C ASP A 21 -14.26 3.67 2.42
N PRO A 22 -14.50 2.67 3.27
CA PRO A 22 -14.61 1.27 2.85
C PRO A 22 -15.88 0.96 2.04
N ASP A 23 -16.90 1.81 2.10
CA ASP A 23 -18.14 1.63 1.34
C ASP A 23 -18.02 2.17 -0.10
N LEU A 24 -17.04 3.04 -0.34
CA LEU A 24 -16.73 3.57 -1.66
C LEU A 24 -15.81 2.63 -2.46
N ARG A 25 -16.40 1.92 -3.44
CA ARG A 25 -15.67 1.00 -4.34
C ARG A 25 -14.90 1.72 -5.46
N ALA A 26 -13.92 2.54 -5.08
CA ALA A 26 -13.04 3.26 -5.99
C ALA A 26 -11.59 3.27 -5.48
N PRO A 27 -10.57 3.44 -6.36
CA PRO A 27 -9.20 3.67 -5.92
C PRO A 27 -9.11 4.99 -5.11
N GLN A 28 -8.70 4.90 -3.85
CA GLN A 28 -8.58 6.05 -2.94
C GLN A 28 -7.14 6.39 -2.54
N ILE A 29 -6.20 5.47 -2.78
CA ILE A 29 -4.78 5.66 -2.47
C ILE A 29 -3.95 5.27 -3.70
N LEU A 30 -3.02 6.14 -4.08
CA LEU A 30 -1.98 5.86 -5.08
C LEU A 30 -0.61 6.08 -4.43
N VAL A 31 0.21 5.02 -4.39
CA VAL A 31 1.61 5.11 -3.97
C VAL A 31 2.49 4.80 -5.17
N LEU A 32 3.39 5.73 -5.51
CA LEU A 32 4.36 5.55 -6.58
C LEU A 32 5.71 5.14 -5.98
N ALA A 33 6.33 4.12 -6.56
CA ALA A 33 7.64 3.64 -6.17
C ALA A 33 8.56 3.55 -7.42
N PRO A 34 9.87 3.83 -7.29
CA PRO A 34 10.79 3.87 -8.42
C PRO A 34 11.19 2.48 -8.93
N THR A 35 10.95 1.41 -8.16
CA THR A 35 11.29 0.04 -8.52
C THR A 35 10.15 -0.92 -8.20
N ARG A 36 10.12 -2.05 -8.91
CA ARG A 36 9.16 -3.14 -8.69
C ARG A 36 9.25 -3.66 -7.26
N GLU A 37 10.46 -3.90 -6.78
CA GLU A 37 10.74 -4.46 -5.46
C GLU A 37 10.17 -3.57 -4.37
N LEU A 38 10.32 -2.24 -4.51
CA LEU A 38 9.78 -1.31 -3.51
C LEU A 38 8.25 -1.24 -3.59
N ALA A 39 7.66 -1.28 -4.78
CA ALA A 39 6.20 -1.32 -4.94
C ALA A 39 5.60 -2.56 -4.25
N VAL A 40 6.23 -3.73 -4.42
CA VAL A 40 5.83 -4.97 -3.76
C VAL A 40 5.96 -4.86 -2.24
N GLN A 41 7.11 -4.40 -1.73
CA GLN A 41 7.32 -4.24 -0.28
C GLN A 41 6.31 -3.29 0.37
N VAL A 42 5.97 -2.19 -0.31
CA VAL A 42 4.95 -1.25 0.17
C VAL A 42 3.57 -1.91 0.18
N ALA A 43 3.20 -2.61 -0.90
CA ALA A 43 1.89 -3.26 -1.00
C ALA A 43 1.73 -4.37 0.06
N GLU A 44 2.76 -5.19 0.30
CA GLU A 44 2.76 -6.22 1.35
C GLU A 44 2.55 -5.60 2.74
N ALA A 45 3.29 -4.54 3.05
CA ALA A 45 3.14 -3.83 4.32
C ALA A 45 1.75 -3.21 4.48
N MET A 46 1.25 -2.53 3.45
CA MET A 46 -0.09 -1.94 3.49
C MET A 46 -1.19 -3.00 3.63
N THR A 47 -1.05 -4.15 2.96
CA THR A 47 -1.96 -5.29 3.10
C THR A 47 -1.97 -5.82 4.53
N GLU A 48 -0.81 -5.94 5.15
CA GLU A 48 -0.69 -6.37 6.56
C GLU A 48 -1.34 -5.34 7.50
N PHE A 49 -1.13 -4.04 7.28
CA PHE A 49 -1.76 -2.99 8.08
C PHE A 49 -3.28 -2.94 7.92
N SER A 50 -3.80 -3.24 6.72
CA SER A 50 -5.24 -3.24 6.43
C SER A 50 -5.91 -4.59 6.66
N LYS A 51 -5.24 -5.62 7.19
CA LYS A 51 -5.75 -7.01 7.26
C LYS A 51 -7.07 -7.18 8.02
N HIS A 52 -7.41 -6.25 8.91
CA HIS A 52 -8.66 -6.24 9.68
C HIS A 52 -9.71 -5.25 9.14
N MET A 53 -9.40 -4.51 8.07
CA MET A 53 -10.32 -3.55 7.45
C MET A 53 -11.12 -4.26 6.35
N ARG A 54 -12.40 -4.53 6.60
CA ARG A 54 -13.28 -5.14 5.60
C ARG A 54 -13.52 -4.17 4.44
N GLY A 55 -13.56 -4.68 3.21
CA GLY A 55 -13.78 -3.87 2.01
C GLY A 55 -12.52 -3.20 1.44
N VAL A 56 -11.38 -3.29 2.13
CA VAL A 56 -10.12 -2.67 1.71
C VAL A 56 -9.26 -3.67 0.98
N ASN A 57 -8.81 -3.30 -0.22
CA ASN A 57 -7.91 -4.11 -1.03
C ASN A 57 -6.71 -3.29 -1.46
N VAL A 58 -5.53 -3.92 -1.47
CA VAL A 58 -4.27 -3.32 -1.93
C VAL A 58 -3.76 -4.14 -3.11
N VAL A 59 -3.34 -3.47 -4.17
CA VAL A 59 -2.77 -4.10 -5.37
C VAL A 59 -1.49 -3.37 -5.78
N ALA A 60 -0.44 -4.12 -6.11
CA ALA A 60 0.77 -3.59 -6.70
C ALA A 60 0.68 -3.71 -8.23
N LEU A 61 1.00 -2.63 -8.95
CA LEU A 61 1.03 -2.60 -10.41
C LEU A 61 2.44 -2.25 -10.88
N TYR A 62 2.99 -3.06 -11.79
CA TYR A 62 4.29 -2.83 -12.41
C TYR A 62 4.40 -3.59 -13.74
N GLY A 63 5.25 -3.12 -14.64
CA GLY A 63 5.47 -3.74 -15.94
C GLY A 63 6.01 -5.16 -15.85
N GLY A 64 5.68 -6.01 -16.83
CA GLY A 64 6.13 -7.40 -16.89
C GLY A 64 5.33 -8.39 -16.05
N GLN A 65 4.33 -7.93 -15.28
CA GLN A 65 3.40 -8.80 -14.57
C GLN A 65 2.19 -9.12 -15.47
N ARG A 66 1.81 -10.40 -15.57
CA ARG A 66 0.47 -10.77 -16.06
C ARG A 66 -0.48 -10.66 -14.88
N LEU A 67 -1.54 -9.85 -15.05
CA LEU A 67 -2.64 -9.70 -14.10
C LEU A 67 -3.44 -11.00 -13.99
#